data_AF-A8PM33-F1
#
_entry.id   AF-A8PM33-F1
#
_cell.length_a   1.000
_cell.length_b   1.000
_cell.length_c   1.000
_cell.angle_alpha   90.00
_cell.angle_beta   90.00
_cell.angle_gamma   90.00
#
_symmetry.space_group_name_H-M   'P 1'
#
loop_
_entity.id
_entity.type
_entity.pdbx_description
1 polymer ?
#
loop_
_entity_poly.entity_id
_entity_poly.type
_entity_poly.pdbx_seq_one_letter_code
_entity_poly.pdbx_strand_id
1 'polypeptide(L)'
;MQEAMLDKAIYSLGSVRHMAKKLGIHREHIYAWIKGFSKIPLEYALQIEYLTGGEINWKDLVPFHLVQRLKHLTLQLPQFDLPPCELVYVALERIHAEKIKPPLSDADKVIPLHKHRPICVNEENTLIFGEKVFCLYQYAKKRTIPTWRISLANLAKGYYNAELFVKNFLISERVDIGIALEKFLGNRQGYRTDLIHLKNKVENKKRNIQKSDQLIQLMNKDAQVRQKKGLSLRQLIAHRLGFGSHFTYQNAKKIKTYANAELILHVEQKKISISKAAKLIPPLSRQKMIEKKREC
;
A
#
# COMPACT_ATOMS: atom_id res chain seq x y z
N MET A 1 -32.78 -6.81 -31.48
CA MET A 1 -31.35 -6.87 -31.06
C MET A 1 -31.23 -7.15 -29.57
N GLN A 2 -31.95 -6.42 -28.71
CA GLN A 2 -31.96 -6.65 -27.26
C GLN A 2 -32.49 -8.05 -26.87
N GLU A 3 -33.57 -8.52 -27.52
CA GLU A 3 -34.15 -9.85 -27.28
C GLU A 3 -33.15 -10.99 -27.55
N ALA A 4 -32.44 -10.94 -28.69
CA ALA A 4 -31.44 -11.94 -29.05
C ALA A 4 -30.26 -12.00 -28.06
N MET A 5 -29.87 -10.86 -27.48
CA MET A 5 -28.82 -10.82 -26.45
C MET A 5 -29.33 -11.33 -25.10
N LEU A 6 -30.60 -11.09 -24.77
CA LEU A 6 -31.22 -11.63 -23.57
C LEU A 6 -31.37 -13.15 -23.65
N ASP A 7 -31.74 -13.69 -24.81
CA ASP A 7 -31.81 -15.15 -25.03
C ASP A 7 -30.42 -15.80 -24.90
N LYS A 8 -29.38 -15.14 -25.40
CA LYS A 8 -27.99 -15.56 -25.21
C LYS A 8 -27.59 -15.56 -23.72
N ALA A 9 -28.07 -14.58 -22.95
CA ALA A 9 -27.84 -14.51 -21.50
C ALA A 9 -28.54 -15.65 -20.76
N ILE A 10 -29.76 -15.99 -21.19
CA ILE A 10 -30.52 -17.10 -20.60
C ILE A 10 -29.83 -18.43 -20.92
N TYR A 11 -29.28 -18.58 -22.11
CA TYR A 11 -28.51 -19.76 -22.50
C TYR A 11 -27.23 -19.92 -21.66
N SER A 12 -26.45 -18.85 -21.48
CA SER A 12 -25.22 -18.91 -20.66
C SER A 12 -25.50 -19.11 -19.17
N LEU A 13 -26.63 -18.59 -18.67
CA LEU A 13 -27.08 -18.80 -17.29
C LEU A 13 -27.90 -20.10 -17.10
N GLY A 14 -28.11 -20.84 -18.18
CA GLY A 14 -28.76 -22.16 -18.22
C GLY A 14 -30.29 -22.14 -18.32
N SER A 15 -31.00 -21.29 -17.56
CA SER A 15 -32.46 -21.19 -17.66
C SER A 15 -33.01 -19.88 -17.07
N VAL A 16 -34.23 -19.51 -17.49
CA VAL A 16 -34.97 -18.36 -16.94
C VAL A 16 -35.13 -18.46 -15.42
N ARG A 17 -35.37 -19.68 -14.89
CA ARG A 17 -35.49 -19.91 -13.44
C ARG A 17 -34.18 -19.64 -12.70
N HIS A 18 -33.05 -20.04 -13.27
CA HIS A 18 -31.73 -19.82 -12.67
C HIS A 18 -31.33 -18.35 -12.72
N MET A 19 -31.60 -17.67 -13.83
CA MET A 19 -31.40 -16.23 -13.98
C MET A 19 -32.24 -15.44 -12.97
N ALA A 20 -33.53 -15.74 -12.84
CA ALA A 20 -34.42 -15.12 -11.85
C ALA A 20 -33.89 -15.26 -10.43
N LYS A 21 -33.43 -16.46 -10.06
CA LYS A 21 -32.87 -16.74 -8.74
C LYS A 21 -31.58 -15.97 -8.48
N LYS A 22 -30.69 -15.86 -9.48
CA LYS A 22 -29.43 -15.11 -9.36
C LYS A 22 -29.63 -13.59 -9.29
N LEU A 23 -30.61 -13.07 -10.01
CA LEU A 23 -30.94 -11.64 -10.00
C LEU A 23 -31.83 -11.24 -8.81
N GLY A 24 -32.42 -12.20 -8.10
CA GLY A 24 -33.32 -11.94 -6.97
C GLY A 24 -34.70 -11.40 -7.40
N ILE A 25 -35.16 -11.73 -8.61
CA ILE A 25 -36.41 -11.20 -9.19
C ILE A 25 -37.38 -12.33 -9.50
N HIS A 26 -38.69 -12.02 -9.56
CA HIS A 26 -39.70 -12.95 -10.04
C HIS A 26 -39.55 -13.26 -11.55
N ARG A 27 -39.89 -14.49 -11.97
CA ARG A 27 -39.72 -14.95 -13.36
C ARG A 27 -40.52 -14.13 -14.37
N GLU A 28 -41.65 -13.59 -13.94
CA GLU A 28 -42.52 -12.76 -14.77
C GLU A 28 -41.81 -11.51 -15.29
N HIS A 29 -40.91 -10.92 -14.50
CA HIS A 29 -40.13 -9.77 -14.97
C HIS A 29 -39.20 -10.15 -16.11
N ILE A 30 -38.59 -11.34 -16.06
CA ILE A 30 -37.76 -11.83 -17.15
C ILE A 30 -38.60 -12.10 -18.40
N TYR A 31 -39.78 -12.72 -18.25
CA TYR A 31 -40.68 -12.91 -19.38
C TYR A 31 -41.20 -11.59 -19.97
N ALA A 32 -41.41 -10.57 -19.14
CA ALA A 32 -41.78 -9.23 -19.59
C ALA A 32 -40.64 -8.56 -20.38
N TRP A 33 -39.38 -8.80 -20.01
CA TRP A 33 -38.21 -8.35 -20.78
C TRP A 33 -38.08 -9.08 -22.12
N ILE A 34 -38.26 -10.40 -22.13
CA ILE A 34 -38.21 -11.22 -23.36
C ILE A 34 -39.28 -10.76 -24.37
N LYS A 35 -40.49 -10.45 -23.88
CA LYS A 35 -41.60 -9.98 -24.72
C LYS A 35 -41.57 -8.48 -25.04
N GLY A 36 -40.58 -7.74 -24.53
CA GLY A 36 -40.46 -6.30 -24.73
C GLY A 36 -41.52 -5.46 -24.02
N PHE A 37 -42.32 -6.03 -23.11
CA PHE A 37 -43.32 -5.28 -22.32
C PHE A 37 -42.68 -4.34 -21.32
N SER A 38 -41.48 -4.66 -20.83
CA SER A 38 -40.71 -3.82 -19.92
C SER A 38 -39.26 -3.69 -20.37
N LYS A 39 -38.68 -2.51 -20.14
CA LYS A 39 -37.27 -2.24 -20.40
C LYS A 39 -36.43 -2.81 -19.25
N ILE A 40 -35.27 -3.37 -19.56
CA ILE A 40 -34.33 -3.88 -18.57
C ILE A 40 -33.71 -2.67 -17.82
N PRO A 41 -33.90 -2.58 -16.49
CA PRO A 41 -33.22 -1.56 -15.68
C PRO A 41 -31.70 -1.73 -15.72
N LEU A 42 -30.97 -0.63 -15.56
CA LEU A 42 -29.50 -0.62 -15.65
C LEU A 42 -28.85 -1.52 -14.60
N GLU A 43 -29.41 -1.57 -13.38
CA GLU A 43 -28.87 -2.38 -12.29
C GLU A 43 -28.81 -3.86 -12.68
N TYR A 44 -29.87 -4.36 -13.31
CA TYR A 44 -29.95 -5.75 -13.73
C TYR A 44 -29.11 -6.02 -14.97
N ALA A 45 -28.99 -5.08 -15.91
CA ALA A 45 -28.09 -5.24 -17.05
C ALA A 45 -26.62 -5.38 -16.63
N LEU A 46 -26.18 -4.59 -15.63
CA LEU A 46 -24.82 -4.70 -15.06
C LEU A 46 -24.63 -6.03 -14.30
N GLN A 47 -25.64 -6.48 -13.57
CA GLN A 47 -25.59 -7.79 -12.93
C GLN A 47 -25.50 -8.93 -13.94
N ILE A 48 -26.21 -8.85 -15.07
CA ILE A 48 -26.15 -9.86 -16.13
C ILE A 48 -24.74 -9.89 -16.75
N GLU A 49 -24.13 -8.74 -17.04
CA GLU A 49 -22.74 -8.68 -17.52
C GLU A 49 -21.77 -9.35 -16.53
N TYR A 50 -21.90 -9.05 -15.23
CA TYR A 50 -21.09 -9.67 -14.19
C TYR A 50 -21.28 -11.20 -14.13
N LEU A 51 -22.53 -11.66 -14.17
CA LEU A 51 -22.86 -13.08 -14.08
C LEU A 51 -22.46 -13.88 -15.33
N THR A 52 -22.34 -13.21 -16.48
CA THR A 52 -21.90 -13.80 -17.75
C THR A 52 -20.40 -13.64 -17.99
N GLY A 53 -19.66 -13.06 -17.04
CA GLY A 53 -18.22 -12.85 -17.18
C GLY A 53 -17.84 -11.91 -18.33
N GLY A 54 -18.76 -11.02 -18.74
CA GLY A 54 -18.54 -10.08 -19.84
C GLY A 54 -18.84 -10.62 -21.25
N GLU A 55 -19.41 -11.82 -21.40
CA GLU A 55 -19.87 -12.32 -22.71
C GLU A 55 -20.96 -11.43 -23.33
N ILE A 56 -21.73 -10.75 -22.47
CA ILE A 56 -22.84 -9.88 -22.87
C ILE A 56 -22.62 -8.52 -22.23
N ASN A 57 -22.53 -7.49 -23.07
CA ASN A 57 -22.32 -6.14 -22.61
C ASN A 57 -23.65 -5.53 -22.16
N TRP A 58 -23.66 -4.84 -21.01
CA TRP A 58 -24.84 -4.12 -20.52
C TRP A 58 -25.38 -3.10 -21.53
N LYS A 59 -24.52 -2.55 -22.40
CA LYS A 59 -24.89 -1.60 -23.47
C LYS A 59 -25.89 -2.17 -24.46
N ASP A 60 -25.86 -3.49 -24.67
CA ASP A 60 -26.72 -4.18 -25.63
C ASP A 60 -28.07 -4.58 -25.02
N LEU A 61 -28.20 -4.55 -23.68
CA LEU A 61 -29.40 -4.92 -22.94
C LEU A 61 -30.28 -3.70 -22.60
N VAL A 62 -29.68 -2.52 -22.49
CA VAL A 62 -30.36 -1.31 -22.01
C VAL A 62 -30.72 -0.38 -23.19
N PRO A 63 -31.81 0.39 -23.13
CA PRO A 63 -32.14 1.38 -24.15
C PRO A 63 -31.01 2.38 -24.47
N PHE A 64 -30.86 2.72 -25.75
CA PHE A 64 -29.76 3.56 -26.26
C PHE A 64 -29.59 4.90 -25.54
N HIS A 65 -30.69 5.57 -25.15
CA HIS A 65 -30.61 6.86 -24.45
C HIS A 65 -29.91 6.76 -23.08
N LEU A 66 -29.98 5.61 -22.40
CA LEU A 66 -29.22 5.38 -21.15
C LEU A 66 -27.75 5.16 -21.44
N VAL A 67 -27.41 4.42 -22.50
CA VAL A 67 -26.02 4.25 -22.96
C VAL A 67 -25.39 5.61 -23.29
N GLN A 68 -26.14 6.48 -23.97
CA GLN A 68 -25.67 7.82 -24.33
C GLN A 68 -25.46 8.72 -23.11
N ARG A 69 -26.39 8.68 -22.12
CA ARG A 69 -26.21 9.39 -20.85
C ARG A 69 -24.98 8.90 -20.07
N LEU A 70 -24.69 7.61 -20.14
CA LEU A 70 -23.58 6.99 -19.42
C LEU A 70 -22.25 7.00 -20.19
N LYS A 71 -22.25 7.40 -21.47
CA LYS A 71 -21.06 7.41 -22.34
C LYS A 71 -19.89 8.23 -21.76
N HIS A 72 -20.22 9.29 -21.02
CA HIS A 72 -19.27 10.18 -20.37
C HIS A 72 -19.11 9.90 -18.86
N LEU A 73 -19.94 9.03 -18.30
CA LEU A 73 -19.83 8.58 -16.91
C LEU A 73 -18.78 7.48 -16.83
N THR A 74 -17.52 7.88 -16.69
CA THR A 74 -16.50 6.98 -16.17
C THR A 74 -16.76 6.78 -14.69
N LEU A 75 -17.52 5.74 -14.33
CA LEU A 75 -17.57 5.22 -12.96
C LEU A 75 -16.21 4.58 -12.64
N GLN A 76 -15.18 5.40 -12.52
CA GLN A 76 -14.05 5.03 -11.69
C GLN A 76 -14.58 5.09 -10.27
N LEU A 77 -15.15 3.97 -9.79
CA LEU A 77 -15.25 3.76 -8.36
C LEU A 77 -13.83 4.01 -7.84
N PRO A 78 -13.59 5.06 -7.01
CA PRO A 78 -12.32 5.12 -6.31
C PRO A 78 -12.18 3.74 -5.65
N GLN A 79 -11.05 3.06 -5.86
CA GLN A 79 -10.79 1.83 -5.12
C GLN A 79 -11.07 2.18 -3.66
N PHE A 80 -12.17 1.63 -3.13
CA PHE A 80 -12.63 1.91 -1.77
C PHE A 80 -11.42 1.79 -0.86
N ASP A 81 -11.22 2.77 0.03
CA ASP A 81 -10.14 2.86 1.02
C ASP A 81 -9.75 1.45 1.51
N LEU A 82 -8.82 0.80 0.79
CA LEU A 82 -8.34 -0.51 1.18
C LEU A 82 -7.73 -0.28 2.56
N PRO A 83 -8.10 -1.08 3.58
CA PRO A 83 -7.46 -0.96 4.86
C PRO A 83 -5.95 -1.00 4.60
N PRO A 84 -5.17 -0.05 5.13
CA PRO A 84 -3.78 0.12 4.74
C PRO A 84 -2.95 -1.14 5.00
N CYS A 85 -3.47 -2.00 5.88
CA CYS A 85 -2.79 -3.13 6.44
C CYS A 85 -3.79 -4.25 6.70
N GLU A 86 -3.50 -5.43 6.17
CA GLU A 86 -4.21 -6.66 6.54
C GLU A 86 -3.44 -7.35 7.65
N LEU A 87 -4.15 -7.87 8.65
CA LEU A 87 -3.55 -8.70 9.69
C LEU A 87 -3.48 -10.15 9.18
N VAL A 88 -2.28 -10.59 8.82
CA VAL A 88 -2.01 -11.91 8.22
C VAL A 88 -1.05 -12.70 9.09
N TYR A 89 -1.30 -14.00 9.23
CA TYR A 89 -0.36 -14.92 9.86
C TYR A 89 0.72 -15.34 8.87
N VAL A 90 1.97 -14.99 9.17
CA VAL A 90 3.12 -15.32 8.32
C VAL A 90 4.01 -16.32 9.06
N ALA A 91 4.54 -17.29 8.32
CA ALA A 91 5.51 -18.25 8.85
C ALA A 91 6.85 -17.55 9.16
N LEU A 92 7.45 -17.83 10.32
CA LEU A 92 8.70 -17.17 10.74
C LEU A 92 9.84 -17.35 9.74
N GLU A 93 9.91 -18.51 9.08
CA GLU A 93 10.93 -18.85 8.08
C GLU A 93 10.92 -17.93 6.85
N ARG A 94 9.76 -17.34 6.54
CA ARG A 94 9.60 -16.46 5.37
C ARG A 94 9.97 -15.01 5.67
N ILE A 95 10.17 -14.67 6.94
CA ILE A 95 10.40 -13.29 7.37
C ILE A 95 11.89 -12.99 7.35
N HIS A 96 12.27 -12.01 6.53
CA HIS A 96 13.64 -11.51 6.47
C HIS A 96 13.80 -10.37 7.47
N ALA A 97 14.59 -10.60 8.51
CA ALA A 97 14.98 -9.57 9.48
C ALA A 97 16.45 -9.18 9.27
N GLU A 98 16.76 -7.89 9.41
CA GLU A 98 18.15 -7.42 9.49
C GLU A 98 18.82 -8.08 10.72
N LYS A 99 20.12 -8.40 10.64
CA LYS A 99 20.83 -9.30 11.59
C LYS A 99 20.93 -8.79 13.04
N ILE A 100 20.43 -7.59 13.33
CA ILE A 100 20.52 -6.98 14.66
C ILE A 100 19.47 -7.65 15.55
N LYS A 101 19.91 -8.49 16.48
CA LYS A 101 19.04 -9.10 17.48
C LYS A 101 18.99 -8.17 18.69
N PRO A 102 17.87 -7.48 18.95
CA PRO A 102 17.74 -6.67 20.15
C PRO A 102 17.85 -7.56 21.40
N PRO A 103 18.45 -7.06 22.49
CA PRO A 103 18.51 -7.81 23.74
C PRO A 103 17.09 -8.06 24.25
N LEU A 104 16.77 -9.32 24.57
CA LEU A 104 15.52 -9.68 25.23
C LEU A 104 15.67 -9.45 26.72
N SER A 105 14.83 -8.60 27.30
CA SER A 105 14.72 -8.48 28.75
C SER A 105 13.98 -9.70 29.31
N ASP A 106 14.35 -10.15 30.51
CA ASP A 106 13.64 -11.26 31.17
C ASP A 106 12.19 -10.90 31.50
N ALA A 107 11.90 -9.62 31.74
CA ALA A 107 10.54 -9.11 31.92
C ALA A 107 9.67 -9.33 30.66
N ASP A 108 10.26 -9.22 29.46
CA ASP A 108 9.53 -9.37 28.20
C ASP A 108 9.13 -10.84 27.94
N LYS A 109 9.88 -11.81 28.51
CA LYS A 109 9.59 -13.24 28.37
C LYS A 109 8.40 -13.70 29.21
N VAL A 110 8.11 -13.00 30.31
CA VAL A 110 7.01 -13.32 31.22
C VAL A 110 5.65 -12.92 30.63
N ILE A 111 5.64 -11.91 29.75
CA ILE A 111 4.41 -11.41 29.13
C ILE A 111 3.92 -12.43 28.08
N PRO A 112 2.63 -12.83 28.13
CA PRO A 112 2.06 -13.71 27.11
C PRO A 112 2.14 -13.12 25.70
N LEU A 113 2.53 -13.95 24.72
CA LEU A 113 2.74 -13.54 23.32
C LEU A 113 1.57 -12.79 22.67
N HIS A 114 0.33 -13.09 23.06
CA HIS A 114 -0.87 -12.45 22.52
C HIS A 114 -1.08 -11.01 23.01
N LYS A 115 -0.39 -10.59 24.09
CA LYS A 115 -0.46 -9.21 24.60
C LYS A 115 0.49 -8.27 23.87
N HIS A 116 1.46 -8.80 23.13
CA HIS A 116 2.37 -7.99 22.34
C HIS A 116 1.67 -7.47 21.09
N ARG A 117 2.01 -6.23 20.69
CA ARG A 117 1.55 -5.69 19.40
C ARG A 117 2.11 -6.55 18.26
N PRO A 118 1.32 -6.82 17.22
CA PRO A 118 1.77 -7.55 16.04
C PRO A 118 2.90 -6.81 15.32
N ILE A 119 3.74 -7.56 14.62
CA ILE A 119 4.85 -7.01 13.83
C ILE A 119 4.34 -6.47 12.49
N CYS A 120 5.17 -5.73 11.75
CA CYS A 120 4.83 -5.28 10.41
C CYS A 120 5.87 -5.74 9.38
N VAL A 121 5.37 -6.19 8.23
CA VAL A 121 6.14 -6.74 7.13
C VAL A 121 5.70 -6.08 5.82
N ASN A 122 6.63 -5.93 4.89
CA ASN A 122 6.31 -5.49 3.53
C ASN A 122 5.81 -6.66 2.65
N GLU A 123 5.55 -6.39 1.37
CA GLU A 123 5.10 -7.40 0.39
C GLU A 123 6.08 -8.56 0.20
N GLU A 124 7.38 -8.30 0.38
CA GLU A 124 8.51 -9.23 0.24
C GLU A 124 8.82 -9.98 1.56
N ASN A 125 7.98 -9.82 2.58
CA ASN A 125 8.18 -10.34 3.93
C ASN A 125 9.47 -9.87 4.62
N THR A 126 10.00 -8.70 4.26
CA THR A 126 11.05 -8.03 5.04
C THR A 126 10.43 -7.27 6.22
N LEU A 127 10.99 -7.46 7.41
CA LEU A 127 10.52 -6.84 8.65
C LEU A 127 10.70 -5.31 8.60
N ILE A 128 9.62 -4.57 8.86
CA ILE A 128 9.63 -3.09 8.97
C ILE A 128 9.82 -2.67 10.43
N PHE A 129 9.00 -3.22 11.34
CA PHE A 129 9.09 -2.97 12.78
C PHE A 129 8.66 -4.19 13.60
N GLY A 130 9.04 -4.18 14.88
CA GLY A 130 8.65 -5.22 15.83
C GLY A 130 9.71 -6.30 16.04
N GLU A 131 10.99 -5.98 15.85
CA GLU A 131 12.14 -6.88 16.02
C GLU A 131 12.10 -7.64 17.36
N LYS A 132 11.78 -6.95 18.46
CA LYS A 132 11.66 -7.58 19.79
C LYS A 132 10.61 -8.69 19.82
N VAL A 133 9.43 -8.42 19.24
CA VAL A 133 8.32 -9.39 19.19
C VAL A 133 8.68 -10.56 18.28
N PHE A 134 9.33 -10.28 17.16
CA PHE A 134 9.86 -11.33 16.28
C PHE A 134 10.83 -12.26 17.03
N CYS A 135 11.78 -11.70 17.79
CA CYS A 135 12.69 -12.50 18.61
C CYS A 135 11.98 -13.28 19.73
N LEU A 136 10.93 -12.73 20.36
CA LEU A 136 10.12 -13.44 21.35
C LEU A 136 9.41 -14.66 20.74
N TYR A 137 8.84 -14.51 19.54
CA TYR A 137 8.19 -15.62 18.84
C TYR A 137 9.18 -16.70 18.39
N GLN A 138 10.41 -16.30 18.02
CA GLN A 138 11.51 -17.24 17.76
C GLN A 138 11.89 -18.02 19.02
N TYR A 139 12.04 -17.33 20.16
CA TYR A 139 12.36 -17.96 21.45
C TYR A 139 11.27 -18.96 21.87
N ALA A 140 10.00 -18.59 21.68
CA ALA A 140 8.85 -19.44 21.97
C ALA A 140 8.60 -20.56 20.94
N LYS A 141 9.46 -20.70 19.91
CA LYS A 141 9.39 -21.72 18.85
C LYS A 141 8.02 -21.84 18.18
N LYS A 142 7.32 -20.72 17.98
CA LYS A 142 6.05 -20.70 17.24
C LYS A 142 6.29 -20.82 15.74
N ARG A 143 5.36 -21.41 14.99
CA ARG A 143 5.49 -21.56 13.53
C ARG A 143 5.08 -20.29 12.78
N THR A 144 4.04 -19.62 13.28
CA THR A 144 3.43 -18.44 12.68
C THR A 144 3.40 -17.28 13.66
N ILE A 145 3.43 -16.07 13.12
CA ILE A 145 3.32 -14.81 13.86
C ILE A 145 2.24 -13.93 13.21
N PRO A 146 1.36 -13.28 13.99
CA PRO A 146 0.42 -12.30 13.44
C PRO A 146 1.18 -11.05 13.00
N THR A 147 0.95 -10.63 11.76
CA THR A 147 1.70 -9.54 11.13
C THR A 147 0.78 -8.59 10.36
N TRP A 148 1.07 -7.29 10.44
CA TRP A 148 0.53 -6.30 9.51
C TRP A 148 1.27 -6.38 8.19
N ARG A 149 0.56 -6.62 7.09
CA ARG A 149 1.11 -6.61 5.75
C ARG A 149 0.87 -5.28 5.06
N ILE A 150 1.92 -4.61 4.61
CA ILE A 150 1.83 -3.29 3.95
C ILE A 150 2.47 -3.33 2.56
N SER A 151 1.75 -2.78 1.57
CA SER A 151 2.30 -2.52 0.24
C SER A 151 3.01 -1.17 0.18
N LEU A 152 4.33 -1.18 0.06
CA LEU A 152 5.11 0.07 -0.12
C LEU A 152 4.82 0.73 -1.48
N ALA A 153 4.51 -0.07 -2.51
CA ALA A 153 4.15 0.44 -3.83
C ALA A 153 2.80 1.18 -3.79
N ASN A 154 1.79 0.59 -3.15
CA ASN A 154 0.47 1.21 -3.02
C ASN A 154 0.51 2.43 -2.08
N LEU A 155 1.33 2.37 -1.02
CA LEU A 155 1.57 3.49 -0.12
C LEU A 155 2.23 4.67 -0.86
N ALA A 156 3.20 4.42 -1.74
CA ALA A 156 3.82 5.46 -2.56
C ALA A 156 2.81 6.11 -3.51
N LYS A 157 1.99 5.30 -4.19
CA LYS A 157 0.93 5.75 -5.11
C LYS A 157 -0.19 6.51 -4.40
N GLY A 158 -0.40 6.21 -3.12
CA GLY A 158 -1.41 6.89 -2.31
C GLY A 158 -2.76 6.24 -2.26
N TYR A 159 -2.81 4.93 -2.48
CA TYR A 159 -4.06 4.17 -2.40
C TYR A 159 -4.54 3.96 -0.96
N TYR A 160 -3.76 4.39 0.03
CA TYR A 160 -4.11 4.29 1.43
C TYR A 160 -4.48 5.63 2.04
N ASN A 161 -5.51 5.61 2.87
CA ASN A 161 -5.95 6.76 3.65
C ASN A 161 -5.00 6.99 4.85
N ALA A 162 -4.48 8.21 4.96
CA ALA A 162 -3.55 8.61 6.01
C ALA A 162 -4.18 8.54 7.42
N GLU A 163 -5.49 8.73 7.55
CA GLU A 163 -6.18 8.67 8.84
C GLU A 163 -6.14 7.27 9.46
N LEU A 164 -6.23 6.23 8.61
CA LEU A 164 -6.16 4.85 9.06
C LEU A 164 -4.78 4.53 9.66
N PHE A 165 -3.70 5.14 9.14
CA PHE A 165 -2.39 5.03 9.76
C PHE A 165 -2.32 5.66 11.15
N VAL A 166 -2.95 6.83 11.34
CA VAL A 166 -2.98 7.53 12.63
C VAL A 166 -3.75 6.74 13.68
N LYS A 167 -4.83 6.05 13.28
CA LYS A 167 -5.67 5.23 14.17
C LYS A 167 -5.01 3.90 14.54
N ASN A 168 -4.34 3.25 13.60
CA ASN A 168 -3.86 1.88 13.78
C ASN A 168 -2.43 1.79 14.35
N PHE A 169 -1.57 2.78 14.04
CA PHE A 169 -0.14 2.71 14.35
C PHE A 169 0.33 3.79 15.32
N LEU A 170 1.31 3.42 16.14
CA LEU A 170 2.06 4.34 16.99
C LEU A 170 2.89 5.32 16.15
N ILE A 171 3.29 6.42 16.77
CA ILE A 171 4.16 7.42 16.12
C ILE A 171 5.49 6.78 15.71
N SER A 172 6.07 5.93 16.56
CA SER A 172 7.31 5.20 16.27
C SER A 172 7.15 4.20 15.13
N GLU A 173 6.09 3.40 15.15
CA GLU A 173 5.74 2.44 14.09
C GLU A 173 5.55 3.13 12.73
N ARG A 174 4.84 4.27 12.71
CA ARG A 174 4.69 5.07 11.48
C ARG A 174 6.02 5.62 10.96
N VAL A 175 6.92 6.02 11.85
CA VAL A 175 8.27 6.44 11.45
C VAL A 175 9.02 5.28 10.80
N ASP A 176 8.93 4.07 11.36
CA ASP A 176 9.60 2.88 10.82
C ASP A 176 9.06 2.54 9.41
N ILE A 177 7.74 2.61 9.21
CA ILE A 177 7.12 2.49 7.88
C ILE A 177 7.63 3.59 6.93
N GLY A 178 7.77 4.82 7.41
CA GLY A 178 8.32 5.93 6.62
C GLY A 178 9.77 5.72 6.21
N ILE A 179 10.61 5.19 7.10
CA ILE A 179 12.00 4.83 6.79
C ILE A 179 12.05 3.71 5.75
N ALA A 180 11.19 2.70 5.86
CA ALA A 180 11.09 1.64 4.86
C ALA A 180 10.65 2.20 3.49
N LEU A 181 9.69 3.13 3.47
CA LEU A 181 9.25 3.82 2.26
C LEU A 181 10.35 4.72 1.67
N GLU A 182 11.12 5.41 2.51
CA GLU A 182 12.32 6.17 2.09
C GLU A 182 13.35 5.25 1.44
N LYS A 183 13.67 4.10 2.05
CA LYS A 183 14.59 3.10 1.48
C LYS A 183 14.06 2.60 0.13
N PHE A 184 12.77 2.27 0.06
CA PHE A 184 12.11 1.79 -1.17
C PHE A 184 12.16 2.83 -2.31
N LEU A 185 11.91 4.10 -2.01
CA LEU A 185 11.94 5.19 -2.99
C LEU A 185 13.37 5.64 -3.32
N GLY A 186 14.30 5.57 -2.35
CA GLY A 186 15.70 5.99 -2.44
C GLY A 186 16.60 5.00 -3.16
N ASN A 187 16.41 3.69 -2.95
CA ASN A 187 17.14 2.62 -3.66
C ASN A 187 16.91 2.63 -5.19
N ARG A 188 15.99 3.48 -5.67
CA ARG A 188 15.64 3.62 -7.09
C ARG A 188 15.94 5.02 -7.65
N GLN A 189 16.78 5.82 -6.96
CA GLN A 189 17.35 7.05 -7.51
C GLN A 189 18.88 6.99 -7.52
N GLY A 190 19.41 6.42 -8.59
CA GLY A 190 20.79 6.59 -9.01
C GLY A 190 20.86 6.59 -10.53
N TYR A 191 21.61 7.53 -11.10
CA TYR A 191 22.15 7.34 -12.45
C TYR A 191 23.40 6.46 -12.30
N ARG A 192 23.40 5.28 -12.90
CA ARG A 192 24.66 4.54 -13.14
C ARG A 192 25.42 5.25 -14.26
N THR A 193 26.14 6.31 -13.90
CA THR A 193 26.99 7.08 -14.82
C THR A 193 28.12 6.21 -15.40
N ASP A 194 28.50 5.13 -14.71
CA ASP A 194 29.44 4.10 -15.13
C ASP A 194 28.96 3.30 -16.36
N LEU A 195 27.67 2.94 -16.42
CA LEU A 195 27.10 2.24 -17.59
C LEU A 195 26.97 3.15 -18.81
N ILE A 196 26.81 4.46 -18.62
CA ILE A 196 26.80 5.47 -19.69
C ILE A 196 28.19 5.54 -20.34
N HIS A 197 29.27 5.53 -19.57
CA HIS A 197 30.64 5.51 -20.10
C HIS A 197 30.98 4.23 -20.87
N LEU A 198 30.48 3.07 -20.42
CA LEU A 198 30.63 1.79 -21.13
C LEU A 198 29.88 1.78 -22.47
N LYS A 199 28.67 2.35 -22.51
CA LYS A 199 27.87 2.44 -23.73
C LYS A 199 28.47 3.41 -24.75
N ASN A 200 28.96 4.57 -24.30
CA ASN A 200 29.69 5.52 -25.14
C ASN A 200 30.99 4.92 -25.73
N LYS A 201 31.67 4.02 -25.00
CA LYS A 201 32.85 3.30 -25.53
C LYS A 201 32.50 2.30 -26.64
N VAL A 202 31.34 1.65 -26.55
CA VAL A 202 30.86 0.69 -27.56
C VAL A 202 30.28 1.42 -28.78
N GLU A 203 29.61 2.55 -28.59
CA GLU A 203 28.99 3.34 -29.66
C GLU A 203 29.98 4.16 -30.48
N ASN A 204 31.15 4.49 -29.93
CA ASN A 204 32.25 5.07 -30.72
C ASN A 204 32.78 4.14 -31.84
N LYS A 205 32.31 2.88 -31.91
CA LYS A 205 32.60 1.95 -33.03
C LYS A 205 31.46 1.80 -34.06
N LYS A 206 30.28 2.40 -33.87
CA LYS A 206 29.19 2.34 -34.85
C LYS A 206 28.54 3.72 -35.04
N ARG A 207 28.91 4.35 -36.14
CA ARG A 207 28.32 5.60 -36.64
C ARG A 207 26.80 5.44 -36.85
N ASN A 208 26.09 6.55 -36.61
CA ASN A 208 24.72 6.87 -36.99
C ASN A 208 23.60 6.11 -36.27
N ILE A 209 23.22 6.58 -35.09
CA ILE A 209 21.86 6.42 -34.55
C ILE A 209 21.36 7.79 -34.04
N GLN A 210 20.11 8.10 -34.37
CA GLN A 210 19.44 9.37 -34.15
C GLN A 210 19.41 9.78 -32.68
N LYS A 211 19.52 11.10 -32.44
CA LYS A 211 19.73 11.80 -31.15
C LYS A 211 18.60 11.68 -30.09
N SER A 212 17.67 10.74 -30.20
CA SER A 212 16.49 10.66 -29.31
C SER A 212 16.52 9.54 -28.27
N ASP A 213 17.39 8.54 -28.42
CA ASP A 213 17.48 7.46 -27.45
C ASP A 213 18.85 7.46 -26.80
N GLN A 214 18.91 7.68 -25.48
CA GLN A 214 19.74 6.94 -24.51
C GLN A 214 20.05 7.74 -23.25
N LEU A 215 19.02 7.94 -22.44
CA LEU A 215 19.17 7.87 -20.99
C LEU A 215 18.41 6.61 -20.57
N ILE A 216 19.12 5.50 -20.31
CA ILE A 216 18.50 4.39 -19.57
C ILE A 216 18.44 4.85 -18.13
N GLN A 217 17.42 5.66 -17.84
CA GLN A 217 17.02 5.93 -16.49
C GLN A 217 16.59 4.59 -15.91
N LEU A 218 17.26 4.11 -14.86
CA LEU A 218 16.71 3.13 -13.93
C LEU A 218 15.58 3.81 -13.13
N MET A 219 14.62 4.36 -13.85
CA MET A 219 13.48 5.06 -13.31
C MET A 219 12.51 4.01 -12.82
N ASN A 220 12.24 4.05 -11.53
CA ASN A 220 11.02 3.43 -11.05
C ASN A 220 9.84 4.22 -11.63
N LYS A 221 8.97 3.56 -12.41
CA LYS A 221 7.70 4.16 -12.85
C LYS A 221 6.89 4.64 -11.64
N ASP A 222 6.97 3.96 -10.51
CA ASP A 222 6.30 4.36 -9.27
C ASP A 222 6.99 5.55 -8.55
N ALA A 223 8.25 5.86 -8.87
CA ALA A 223 8.92 7.09 -8.42
C ALA A 223 8.60 8.31 -9.32
N GLN A 224 7.77 8.15 -10.37
CA GLN A 224 7.14 9.27 -11.08
C GLN A 224 6.13 10.05 -10.22
N VAL A 225 6.23 9.99 -8.89
CA VAL A 225 5.80 11.14 -8.09
C VAL A 225 6.73 12.34 -8.28
N ARG A 226 7.83 12.16 -9.03
CA ARG A 226 8.55 13.28 -9.67
C ARG A 226 7.59 14.15 -10.48
N GLN A 227 7.40 15.37 -9.96
CA GLN A 227 7.26 16.61 -10.71
C GLN A 227 5.88 17.14 -11.09
N LYS A 228 4.74 16.47 -10.83
CA LYS A 228 3.45 17.15 -11.08
C LYS A 228 3.08 18.26 -10.07
N LYS A 229 3.72 18.32 -8.88
CA LYS A 229 3.35 19.29 -7.81
C LYS A 229 4.50 19.86 -6.94
N GLY A 230 5.77 19.72 -7.32
CA GLY A 230 6.89 20.34 -6.55
C GLY A 230 7.10 19.87 -5.10
N LEU A 231 6.42 18.81 -4.64
CA LEU A 231 6.54 18.30 -3.27
C LEU A 231 7.85 17.52 -3.08
N SER A 232 8.56 17.79 -1.99
CA SER A 232 9.73 17.00 -1.60
C SER A 232 9.34 15.57 -1.19
N LEU A 233 10.24 14.61 -1.38
CA LEU A 233 10.04 13.21 -0.98
C LEU A 233 9.58 13.08 0.49
N ARG A 234 10.20 13.85 1.39
CA ARG A 234 9.85 13.84 2.81
C ARG A 234 8.45 14.38 3.08
N GLN A 235 8.02 15.39 2.32
CA GLN A 235 6.67 15.94 2.43
C GLN A 235 5.63 14.93 1.93
N LEU A 236 5.92 14.23 0.83
CA LEU A 236 5.08 13.13 0.35
C LEU A 236 4.91 12.07 1.43
N ILE A 237 6.00 11.57 1.99
CA ILE A 237 5.98 10.53 3.03
C ILE A 237 5.20 10.99 4.26
N ALA A 238 5.44 12.23 4.71
CA ALA A 238 4.70 12.82 5.82
C ALA A 238 3.18 12.87 5.57
N HIS A 239 2.74 13.20 4.36
CA HIS A 239 1.32 13.18 4.02
C HIS A 239 0.76 11.76 4.01
N ARG A 240 1.46 10.79 3.42
CA ARG A 240 0.99 9.38 3.34
C ARG A 240 0.79 8.75 4.72
N LEU A 241 1.64 9.11 5.68
CA LEU A 241 1.62 8.54 7.02
C LEU A 241 0.83 9.38 8.03
N GLY A 242 0.19 10.47 7.59
CA GLY A 242 -0.63 11.32 8.47
C GLY A 242 0.19 12.11 9.50
N PHE A 243 1.41 12.54 9.15
CA PHE A 243 2.19 13.49 9.96
C PHE A 243 1.85 14.96 9.66
N GLY A 244 1.23 15.23 8.51
CA GLY A 244 0.81 16.56 8.07
C GLY A 244 1.93 17.42 7.46
N SER A 245 3.16 17.35 7.99
CA SER A 245 4.31 18.07 7.43
C SER A 245 5.61 17.28 7.49
N HIS A 246 6.56 17.60 6.60
CA HIS A 246 7.88 16.97 6.64
C HIS A 246 8.66 17.30 7.93
N PHE A 247 8.41 18.46 8.55
CA PHE A 247 9.04 18.84 9.82
C PHE A 247 8.60 17.93 10.97
N THR A 248 7.29 17.64 11.07
CA THR A 248 6.77 16.75 12.12
C THR A 248 7.28 15.33 11.94
N TYR A 249 7.33 14.84 10.71
CA TYR A 249 7.94 13.55 10.39
C TYR A 249 9.43 13.50 10.73
N GLN A 250 10.22 14.53 10.40
CA GLN A 250 11.64 14.59 10.77
C GLN A 250 11.85 14.62 12.29
N ASN A 251 11.05 15.38 13.01
CA ASN A 251 11.11 15.42 14.47
C ASN A 251 10.77 14.05 15.08
N ALA A 252 9.74 13.37 14.56
CA ALA A 252 9.39 12.02 14.98
C ALA A 252 10.51 11.02 14.68
N LYS A 253 11.15 11.11 13.50
CA LYS A 253 12.32 10.31 13.13
C LYS A 253 13.50 10.55 14.07
N LYS A 254 13.77 11.81 14.43
CA LYS A 254 14.81 12.18 15.40
C LYS A 254 14.53 11.57 16.78
N ILE A 255 13.28 11.62 17.24
CA ILE A 255 12.86 11.02 18.51
C ILE A 255 13.09 9.51 18.50
N LYS A 256 12.61 8.81 17.47
CA LYS A 256 12.79 7.35 17.37
C LYS A 256 14.26 6.92 17.36
N THR A 257 15.12 7.70 16.71
CA THR A 257 16.54 7.35 16.53
C THR A 257 17.37 7.64 17.79
N TYR A 258 17.10 8.76 18.48
CA TYR A 258 18.02 9.29 19.48
C TYR A 258 17.42 9.48 20.88
N ALA A 259 16.11 9.33 21.05
CA ALA A 259 15.49 9.51 22.35
C ALA A 259 15.59 8.26 23.22
N ASN A 260 15.57 8.48 24.53
CA ASN A 260 15.40 7.40 25.52
C ASN A 260 13.98 6.81 25.42
N ALA A 261 13.84 5.54 25.81
CA ALA A 261 12.58 4.80 25.74
C ALA A 261 11.43 5.50 26.49
N GLU A 262 11.71 6.13 27.63
CA GLU A 262 10.72 6.90 28.40
C GLU A 262 10.14 8.09 27.62
N LEU A 263 11.00 8.83 26.91
CA LEU A 263 10.58 9.99 26.12
C LEU A 263 9.74 9.54 24.92
N ILE A 264 10.09 8.41 24.30
CA ILE A 264 9.28 7.79 23.24
C ILE A 264 7.88 7.43 23.78
N LEU A 265 7.81 6.77 24.93
CA LEU A 265 6.53 6.42 25.57
C LEU A 265 5.68 7.64 25.89
N HIS A 266 6.27 8.73 26.41
CA HIS A 266 5.53 9.96 26.68
C HIS A 266 4.96 10.63 25.42
N VAL A 267 5.69 10.54 24.30
CA VAL A 267 5.21 11.03 23.00
C VAL A 267 4.09 10.14 22.45
N GLU A 268 4.22 8.82 22.55
CA GLU A 268 3.18 7.87 22.12
C GLU A 268 1.88 8.02 22.92
N GLN A 269 1.99 8.24 24.23
CA GLN A 269 0.86 8.53 25.12
C GLN A 269 0.29 9.95 24.94
N LYS A 270 0.82 10.75 23.99
CA LYS A 270 0.43 12.13 23.72
C LYS A 270 0.57 13.08 24.94
N LYS A 271 1.36 12.70 25.95
CA LYS A 271 1.68 13.55 27.11
C LYS A 271 2.60 14.71 26.72
N ILE A 272 3.48 14.48 25.75
CA ILE A 272 4.41 15.48 25.21
C ILE A 272 4.23 15.53 23.70
N SER A 273 4.20 16.74 23.13
CA SER A 273 4.13 16.93 21.67
C SER A 273 5.44 16.55 20.99
N ILE A 274 5.35 16.08 19.74
CA ILE A 274 6.52 15.71 18.91
C ILE A 274 7.53 16.86 18.81
N SER A 275 7.06 18.10 18.66
CA SER A 275 7.93 19.28 18.57
C SER A 275 8.65 19.58 19.88
N LYS A 276 7.98 19.47 21.02
CA LYS A 276 8.58 19.67 22.35
C LYS A 276 9.60 18.58 22.66
N ALA A 277 9.23 17.32 22.42
CA ALA A 277 10.09 16.16 22.58
C ALA A 277 11.38 16.26 21.73
N ALA A 278 11.28 16.70 20.48
CA ALA A 278 12.44 16.83 19.60
C ALA A 278 13.46 17.90 20.05
N LYS A 279 13.01 18.92 20.81
CA LYS A 279 13.87 19.95 21.42
C LYS A 279 14.64 19.43 22.63
N LEU A 280 14.09 18.46 23.35
CA LEU A 280 14.76 17.83 24.51
C LEU A 280 15.93 16.93 24.09
N ILE A 281 15.99 16.55 22.82
CA ILE A 281 17.07 15.71 22.27
C ILE A 281 18.29 16.60 21.97
N PRO A 282 19.46 16.33 22.56
CA PRO A 282 20.66 17.12 22.34
C PRO A 282 21.07 17.14 20.85
N PRO A 283 21.81 18.17 20.41
CA PRO A 283 22.25 18.30 19.02
C PRO A 283 23.20 17.15 18.62
N LEU A 284 23.12 16.74 17.35
CA LEU A 284 23.84 15.61 16.73
C LEU A 284 25.37 15.63 16.95
N SER A 285 25.96 16.82 17.10
CA SER A 285 27.38 17.01 17.40
C SER A 285 27.80 16.42 18.75
N ARG A 286 26.91 16.45 19.75
CA ARG A 286 27.17 15.88 21.09
C ARG A 286 26.94 14.36 21.14
N GLN A 287 26.18 13.82 20.18
CA GLN A 287 25.76 12.41 20.16
C GLN A 287 26.80 11.49 19.51
N LYS A 288 27.47 11.93 18.43
CA LYS A 288 28.63 11.21 17.86
C LYS A 288 29.77 11.03 18.86
N MET A 289 29.91 11.94 19.85
CA MET A 289 30.89 11.82 20.94
C MET A 289 30.46 10.81 22.02
N ILE A 290 29.15 10.57 22.20
CA ILE A 290 28.62 9.62 23.17
C ILE A 290 28.68 8.18 22.60
N GLU A 291 28.40 8.00 21.31
CA GLU A 291 28.59 6.70 20.63
C GLU A 291 30.06 6.29 20.62
N LYS A 292 30.99 7.19 20.27
CA LYS A 292 32.45 6.93 20.36
C LYS A 292 32.96 6.61 21.77
N LYS A 293 32.28 7.07 22.83
CA LYS A 293 32.65 6.77 24.23
C LYS A 293 32.05 5.46 24.75
N ARG A 294 31.08 4.87 24.04
CA ARG A 294 30.51 3.54 24.37
C ARG A 294 31.23 2.41 23.64
N GLU A 295 32.06 2.74 22.64
CA GLU A 295 32.89 1.80 21.86
C GLU A 295 34.35 1.71 22.33
N CYS A 296 34.77 2.54 23.29
CA CYS A 296 36.06 2.48 23.98
C CYS A 296 35.88 2.01 25.42
#